data_AF-A0A6N7YTY5-F1
#
_entry.id   AF-A0A6N7YTY5-F1
#
_cell.length_a   1.000
_cell.length_b   1.000
_cell.length_c   1.000
_cell.angle_alpha   90.00
_cell.angle_beta   90.00
_cell.angle_gamma   90.00
#
_symmetry.space_group_name_H-M   'P 1'
#
loop_
_entity.id
_entity.type
_entity.pdbx_description
1 polymer ?
#
loop_
_entity_poly.entity_id
_entity_poly.type
_entity_poly.pdbx_seq_one_letter_code
_entity_poly.pdbx_strand_id
1 'polypeptide(L)'
;MPGPRSIVRLPPQVRPPFRVFVSGVPQREGEDYLVEDGFLVFPGRELRKDRVSGWRWFLGAWGVGTYRQDDSVDVQYELDGRPLVAEGLEIELGP
;
A
#
# COMPACT_ATOMS: atom_id res chain seq x y z
N MET A 1 -3.81 -20.89 -11.98
CA MET A 1 -4.19 -20.42 -10.62
C MET A 1 -4.21 -18.90 -10.70
N PRO A 2 -5.22 -18.21 -10.16
CA PRO A 2 -5.10 -16.76 -9.99
C PRO A 2 -3.82 -16.50 -9.20
N GLY A 3 -2.96 -15.61 -9.71
CA GLY A 3 -1.74 -15.24 -9.00
C GLY A 3 -2.06 -14.52 -7.68
N PRO A 4 -1.09 -14.37 -6.77
CA PRO A 4 -1.32 -13.62 -5.53
C PRO A 4 -1.82 -12.21 -5.86
N ARG A 5 -2.84 -11.74 -5.14
CA ARG A 5 -3.36 -10.38 -5.25
C ARG A 5 -3.35 -9.72 -3.87
N SER A 6 -2.92 -8.47 -3.83
CA SER A 6 -3.04 -7.65 -2.62
C SER A 6 -4.30 -6.79 -2.70
N ILE A 7 -5.01 -6.70 -1.58
CA ILE A 7 -6.25 -5.95 -1.42
C ILE A 7 -5.99 -4.91 -0.35
N VAL A 8 -6.32 -3.65 -0.63
CA VAL A 8 -6.18 -2.55 0.33
C VAL A 8 -7.53 -1.92 0.54
N ARG A 9 -7.98 -1.84 1.79
CA ARG A 9 -9.26 -1.25 2.11
C ARG A 9 -9.17 0.28 2.08
N LEU A 10 -10.03 0.93 1.29
CA LEU A 10 -10.14 2.38 1.31
C LEU A 10 -10.94 2.82 2.54
N PRO A 11 -10.46 3.85 3.26
CA PRO A 11 -11.27 4.50 4.28
C PRO A 11 -12.55 5.06 3.66
N PRO A 12 -13.68 5.04 4.40
CA PRO A 12 -14.99 5.44 3.86
C PRO A 12 -15.05 6.91 3.42
N GLN A 13 -14.16 7.76 3.95
CA GLN A 13 -14.03 9.16 3.53
C GLN A 13 -13.31 9.36 2.19
N VAL A 14 -12.62 8.35 1.68
CA VAL A 14 -11.93 8.44 0.38
C VAL A 14 -12.98 8.31 -0.73
N ARG A 15 -13.12 9.37 -1.52
CA ARG A 15 -14.01 9.40 -2.69
C ARG A 15 -13.21 9.73 -3.94
N PRO A 16 -13.55 9.15 -5.10
CA PRO A 16 -13.00 9.60 -6.38
C PRO A 16 -13.29 11.09 -6.62
N PRO A 17 -12.36 11.84 -7.24
CA PRO A 17 -11.06 11.39 -7.73
C PRO A 17 -10.01 11.28 -6.61
N PHE A 18 -9.14 10.27 -6.69
CA PHE A 18 -7.99 10.10 -5.80
C PHE A 18 -6.77 9.58 -6.57
N ARG A 19 -5.59 9.66 -5.95
CA ARG A 19 -4.33 9.12 -6.47
C ARG A 19 -3.73 8.13 -5.49
N VAL A 20 -3.29 6.99 -6.00
CA VAL A 20 -2.70 5.91 -5.20
C VAL A 20 -1.19 5.92 -5.38
N PHE A 21 -0.47 5.75 -4.28
CA PHE A 21 0.97 5.63 -4.23
C PHE A 21 1.34 4.39 -3.43
N VAL A 22 2.28 3.60 -3.95
CA VAL A 22 2.88 2.47 -3.22
C VAL A 22 4.31 2.85 -2.91
N SER A 23 4.65 3.02 -1.64
CA SER A 23 5.98 3.42 -1.19
C SER A 23 6.47 4.70 -1.90
N GLY A 24 5.56 5.65 -2.13
CA GLY A 24 5.82 6.90 -2.86
C GLY A 24 5.78 6.82 -4.40
N VAL A 25 5.59 5.63 -4.99
CA VAL A 25 5.51 5.44 -6.44
C VAL A 25 4.05 5.56 -6.90
N PRO A 26 3.72 6.50 -7.83
CA PRO A 26 2.35 6.65 -8.32
C PRO A 26 1.89 5.39 -9.05
N GLN A 27 0.67 4.95 -8.75
CA GLN A 27 0.02 3.80 -9.38
C GLN A 27 -1.15 4.27 -10.26
N ARG A 28 -1.44 3.53 -11.32
CA ARG A 28 -2.47 3.83 -12.31
C ARG A 28 -3.66 2.89 -12.18
N GLU A 29 -4.85 3.46 -12.06
CA GLU A 29 -6.10 2.69 -12.08
C GLU A 29 -6.29 2.02 -13.46
N GLY A 30 -6.68 0.75 -13.47
CA GLY A 30 -6.86 -0.07 -14.67
C GLY A 30 -5.58 -0.73 -15.20
N GLU A 31 -4.41 -0.32 -14.71
CA GLU A 31 -3.10 -0.89 -15.10
C GLU A 31 -2.43 -1.55 -13.90
N ASP A 32 -2.20 -0.78 -12.82
CA ASP A 32 -1.51 -1.24 -11.60
C ASP A 32 -2.49 -1.76 -10.53
N TYR A 33 -3.70 -1.19 -10.48
CA TYR A 33 -4.74 -1.57 -9.53
C TYR A 33 -6.15 -1.33 -10.09
N LEU A 34 -7.14 -1.98 -9.48
CA LEU A 34 -8.57 -1.80 -9.74
C LEU A 34 -9.27 -1.30 -8.48
N VAL A 35 -10.33 -0.51 -8.64
CA VAL A 35 -11.18 -0.07 -7.52
C VAL A 35 -12.44 -0.93 -7.51
N GLU A 36 -12.61 -1.75 -6.48
CA GLU A 36 -13.77 -2.64 -6.33
C GLU A 36 -14.41 -2.43 -4.95
N ASP A 37 -15.67 -1.98 -4.89
CA ASP A 37 -16.46 -1.87 -3.64
C ASP A 37 -15.76 -1.16 -2.46
N GLY A 38 -14.90 -0.17 -2.73
CA GLY A 38 -14.12 0.53 -1.70
C GLY A 38 -12.82 -0.18 -1.32
N PHE A 39 -12.32 -1.05 -2.18
CA PHE A 39 -11.02 -1.71 -2.07
C PHE A 39 -10.17 -1.38 -3.30
N LEU A 40 -8.87 -1.27 -3.09
CA LEU A 40 -7.86 -1.27 -4.16
C LEU A 40 -7.36 -2.70 -4.33
N VAL A 41 -7.55 -3.27 -5.51
CA VAL A 41 -7.13 -4.63 -5.84
C VAL A 41 -5.94 -4.56 -6.77
N PHE A 42 -4.83 -5.15 -6.37
CA PHE A 42 -3.58 -5.22 -7.14
C PHE A 42 -3.44 -6.61 -7.76
N PRO A 43 -3.90 -6.84 -9.01
CA PRO A 43 -3.92 -8.16 -9.62
C PRO A 43 -2.50 -8.66 -9.92
N GLY A 44 -2.19 -9.88 -9.50
CA GLY A 44 -0.90 -10.51 -9.79
C GLY A 44 0.29 -9.86 -9.08
N ARG A 45 0.04 -8.96 -8.12
CA ARG A 45 1.06 -8.31 -7.29
C ARG A 45 0.82 -8.67 -5.84
N GLU A 46 1.82 -9.33 -5.27
CA GLU A 46 1.95 -9.48 -3.83
C GLU A 46 2.70 -8.24 -3.32
N LEU A 47 1.96 -7.26 -2.79
CA LEU A 47 2.57 -6.17 -2.01
C LEU A 47 3.16 -6.81 -0.76
N ARG A 48 4.49 -6.78 -0.66
CA ARG A 48 5.20 -7.51 0.38
C ARG A 48 5.32 -6.61 1.60
N LYS A 49 4.52 -6.91 2.61
CA LYS A 49 4.91 -6.66 4.00
C LYS A 49 6.03 -7.65 4.36
N ASP A 50 7.20 -7.50 3.76
CA ASP A 50 8.34 -8.38 4.01
C ASP A 50 8.75 -8.17 5.47
N ARG A 51 8.28 -9.11 6.31
CA ARG A 51 8.59 -9.22 7.72
C ARG A 51 10.11 -9.20 7.81
N VAL A 52 10.68 -8.07 8.23
CA VAL A 52 12.13 -7.85 8.34
C VAL A 52 12.76 -9.10 8.93
N SER A 53 13.37 -9.90 8.05
CA SER A 53 13.93 -11.20 8.40
C SER A 53 14.86 -10.95 9.57
N GLY A 54 14.67 -11.70 10.65
CA GLY A 54 15.43 -11.63 11.91
C GLY A 54 16.93 -11.89 11.75
N TRP A 55 17.49 -11.78 10.55
CA TRP A 55 18.92 -11.64 10.29
C TRP A 55 19.41 -10.20 10.50
N ARG A 56 18.55 -9.19 10.26
CA ARG A 56 18.93 -7.76 10.36
C ARG A 56 19.14 -7.27 11.80
N TRP A 57 18.53 -7.91 12.80
CA TRP A 57 18.80 -7.61 14.22
C TRP A 57 20.24 -7.97 14.64
N PHE A 58 20.87 -8.93 13.97
CA PHE A 58 22.19 -9.42 14.33
C PHE A 58 23.27 -8.43 13.88
N LEU A 59 23.00 -7.65 12.83
CA LEU A 59 23.86 -6.56 12.35
C LEU A 59 23.49 -5.19 12.95
N GLY A 60 22.25 -5.01 13.42
CA GLY A 60 21.71 -3.74 13.93
C GLY A 60 22.33 -3.23 15.24
N ALA A 61 23.06 -4.07 15.99
CA ALA A 61 23.80 -3.64 17.18
C ALA A 61 24.97 -2.66 16.85
N TRP A 62 25.31 -2.46 15.56
CA TRP A 62 26.40 -1.58 15.08
C TRP A 62 25.91 -0.29 14.38
N GLY A 63 24.76 0.26 14.77
CA GLY A 63 24.46 1.68 14.53
C GLY A 63 24.03 2.07 13.11
N VAL A 64 23.54 1.14 12.28
CA VAL A 64 22.92 1.48 10.99
C VAL A 64 21.40 1.35 11.13
N GLY A 65 20.73 2.50 11.10
CA GLY A 65 19.27 2.61 11.19
C GLY A 65 18.56 1.63 10.24
N THR A 66 17.71 0.80 10.82
CA THR A 66 16.86 -0.13 10.09
C THR A 66 15.76 0.65 9.38
N TYR A 67 16.00 1.06 8.13
CA TYR A 67 14.92 1.53 7.28
C TYR A 67 13.88 0.40 7.16
N ARG A 68 12.67 0.67 7.66
CA ARG A 68 11.47 -0.15 7.45
C ARG A 68 11.23 -0.20 5.94
N GLN A 69 11.35 -1.38 5.37
CA GLN A 69 10.93 -1.67 4.00
C GLN A 69 9.58 -2.39 4.07
N ASP A 70 8.63 -1.75 4.73
CA ASP A 70 7.24 -2.18 4.68
C ASP A 70 6.61 -1.45 3.49
N ASP A 71 6.05 -2.17 2.52
CA ASP A 71 5.26 -1.54 1.45
C ASP A 71 4.08 -0.80 2.10
N SER A 72 4.02 0.53 1.90
CA SER A 72 2.92 1.38 2.38
C SER A 72 2.08 1.80 1.19
N VAL A 73 0.76 1.71 1.33
CA VAL A 73 -0.17 2.27 0.34
C VAL A 73 -0.72 3.57 0.89
N ASP A 74 -0.48 4.64 0.13
CA ASP A 74 -0.93 5.98 0.45
C ASP A 74 -1.92 6.45 -0.62
N VAL A 75 -3.03 7.05 -0.19
CA VAL A 75 -4.08 7.53 -1.09
C VAL A 75 -4.31 9.01 -0.86
N GLN A 76 -4.05 9.81 -1.89
CA GLN A 76 -4.36 11.23 -1.89
C GLN A 76 -5.75 11.47 -2.45
N TYR A 77 -6.60 12.18 -1.72
CA TYR A 77 -7.98 12.47 -2.10
C TYR A 77 -8.36 13.90 -1.69
N GLU A 78 -9.49 14.37 -2.18
CA GLU A 78 -10.05 15.66 -1.77
C GLU A 78 -11.29 15.43 -0.89
N LEU A 79 -11.37 16.15 0.22
CA LEU A 79 -12.56 16.21 1.07
C LEU A 79 -12.88 17.67 1.33
N ASP A 80 -14.11 18.10 0.99
CA ASP A 80 -14.58 19.47 1.18
C ASP A 80 -13.62 20.55 0.63
N GLY A 81 -13.06 20.32 -0.56
CA GLY A 81 -12.11 21.26 -1.20
C GLY A 81 -10.68 21.21 -0.64
N ARG A 82 -10.39 20.28 0.28
CA ARG A 82 -9.08 20.16 0.93
C ARG A 82 -8.36 18.89 0.47
N PRO A 83 -7.10 18.96 0.03
CA PRO A 83 -6.30 17.78 -0.25
C PRO A 83 -5.94 17.08 1.06
N LEU A 84 -6.23 15.78 1.16
CA LEU A 84 -5.86 14.90 2.25
C LEU A 84 -5.10 13.68 1.73
N VAL A 85 -4.38 13.03 2.64
CA VAL A 85 -3.68 11.78 2.38
C VAL A 85 -4.10 10.76 3.45
N ALA A 86 -4.48 9.56 3.02
CA ALA A 86 -4.61 8.41 3.89
C ALA A 86 -3.35 7.56 3.70
N GLU A 87 -2.47 7.56 4.71
CA GLU A 87 -1.18 6.87 4.68
C GLU A 87 -1.25 5.51 5.37
N GLY A 88 -0.37 4.59 4.97
CA GLY A 88 -0.19 3.32 5.68
C GLY A 88 -1.44 2.44 5.70
N LEU A 89 -2.19 2.42 4.60
CA LEU A 89 -3.41 1.62 4.51
C LEU A 89 -3.11 0.13 4.71
N GLU A 90 -4.04 -0.55 5.38
CA GLU A 90 -3.92 -1.98 5.67
C GLU A 90 -3.98 -2.79 4.37
N ILE A 91 -2.93 -3.60 4.16
CA ILE A 91 -2.79 -4.49 3.01
C ILE A 91 -3.15 -5.91 3.44
N GLU A 92 -4.19 -6.46 2.83
CA GLU A 92 -4.63 -7.83 2.95
C GLU A 92 -4.16 -8.65 1.73
N LEU A 93 -3.82 -9.93 1.95
CA LEU A 93 -3.53 -10.87 0.86
C LEU A 93 -4.83 -11.57 0.48
N GLY A 94 -5.29 -11.33 -0.75
CA GLY A 94 -6.45 -12.02 -1.31
C GLY A 94 -6.08 -13.43 -1.80
N PRO A 95 -6.99 -14.41 -1.69
CA PRO A 95 -6.84 -15.74 -2.27
C PRO A 95 -6.92 -15.72 -3.80
#